data_AF-A0A960XWS8-F1
#
_entry.id   AF-A0A960XWS8-F1
#
_cell.length_a   1.000
_cell.length_b   1.000
_cell.length_c   1.000
_cell.angle_alpha   90.00
_cell.angle_beta   90.00
_cell.angle_gamma   90.00
#
_symmetry.space_group_name_H-M   'P 1'
#
loop_
_entity.id
_entity.type
_entity.pdbx_description
1 polymer ?
#
loop_
_entity_poly.entity_id
_entity_poly.type
_entity_poly.pdbx_seq_one_letter_code
_entity_poly.pdbx_strand_id
1 'polypeptide(L)'
;MKRRLQWLAILIGLFAALSSVQAKRVAVLFGTNYTGNSAGIPPLGLCEKDAALMQSTLKSYGRFDDVKVYLGQMVTASNVEKAIEEVADETDEDDTVVFYFSGHGTFQRNKDAPDGMENIIVMFNRPHISESQLNEWLEEVESTKTVFVFDCCHSGGIARPGKQQRGVGDIPVGDGSSGVVLQNRNATRYFDKKVVVASSDANETSIELAGSINHGLFTYYFAQALNPSNGDLNKDKTVTIYEAFEWSKKRVTDTARKVNHSQNPQIIGDGSGIQIAGQFKPDPPAPQPGPTVVDPQPNPNPSPVGPPPNPVDPVDPVGPTEPEVVNHGEQGKIILATTILKSKYAVSSMNPNDIIGENDPHKIIGETSPYKRKPGEGQDKEKRKDEDRRVKAIVSGQEFPVQLQWVNEAQLRQITGEQIPLGVYSFQGVVKRNQVALITVSQVPAGVHEITIEADGYPTLKRRIGVEKNQVSKELVVASINGRGSLEGKVFYKNFEQPMPGHEIWMPTVTGVNQIHKFKTLSDGSFWFLNLPASANYQLMVSFLENSPIENNRFEVKPGGITKLDVVLTRKSVRDR
;
A
#
# COMPACT_ATOMS: atom_id res chain seq x y z
N MET A 1 41.82 -36.91 -40.26
CA MET A 1 41.65 -36.86 -38.78
C MET A 1 41.97 -35.49 -38.16
N LYS A 2 43.06 -34.80 -38.53
CA LYS A 2 43.45 -33.49 -37.93
C LYS A 2 42.43 -32.35 -38.11
N ARG A 3 41.73 -32.26 -39.25
CA ARG A 3 40.71 -31.21 -39.48
C ARG A 3 39.44 -31.38 -38.62
N ARG A 4 39.02 -32.61 -38.29
CA ARG A 4 37.83 -32.86 -37.45
C ARG A 4 38.09 -32.54 -35.96
N LEU A 5 39.34 -32.67 -35.51
CA LEU A 5 39.74 -32.27 -34.15
C LEU A 5 39.80 -30.74 -33.98
N GLN A 6 40.14 -29.99 -35.04
CA GLN A 6 40.14 -28.52 -35.02
C GLN A 6 38.72 -27.93 -34.93
N TRP A 7 37.74 -28.53 -35.62
CA TRP A 7 36.34 -28.10 -35.50
C TRP A 7 35.73 -28.42 -34.12
N LEU A 8 36.12 -29.55 -33.51
CA LEU A 8 35.66 -29.89 -32.16
C LEU A 8 36.29 -28.98 -31.08
N ALA A 9 37.55 -28.59 -31.23
CA ALA A 9 38.21 -27.62 -30.33
C ALA A 9 37.65 -26.19 -30.48
N ILE A 10 37.22 -25.79 -31.68
CA ILE A 10 36.55 -24.49 -31.91
C ILE A 10 35.12 -24.51 -31.36
N LEU A 11 34.39 -25.62 -31.45
CA LEU A 11 33.06 -25.79 -30.85
C LEU A 11 33.09 -25.83 -29.31
N ILE A 12 34.11 -26.48 -28.72
CA ILE A 12 34.32 -26.47 -27.26
C ILE A 12 34.84 -25.10 -26.79
N GLY A 13 35.64 -24.41 -27.61
CA GLY A 13 36.07 -23.03 -27.34
C GLY A 13 34.97 -21.98 -27.46
N LEU A 14 34.00 -22.17 -28.37
CA LEU A 14 32.80 -21.31 -28.47
C LEU A 14 31.76 -21.61 -27.38
N PHE A 15 31.68 -22.85 -26.87
CA PHE A 15 30.85 -23.15 -25.69
C PHE A 15 31.48 -22.67 -24.38
N ALA A 16 32.81 -22.58 -24.30
CA ALA A 16 33.53 -22.06 -23.13
C ALA A 16 33.59 -20.51 -23.07
N ALA A 17 33.13 -19.82 -24.13
CA ALA A 17 33.04 -18.36 -24.20
C ALA A 17 31.61 -17.82 -24.02
N LEU A 18 30.64 -18.70 -23.74
CA LEU A 18 29.45 -18.30 -22.99
C LEU A 18 29.88 -18.16 -21.52
N SER A 19 30.68 -17.13 -21.24
CA SER A 19 30.62 -16.53 -19.92
C SER A 19 29.14 -16.30 -19.65
N SER A 20 28.59 -16.96 -18.63
CA SER A 20 27.27 -16.58 -18.12
C SER A 20 27.32 -15.08 -17.91
N VAL A 21 26.68 -14.30 -18.79
CA VAL A 21 26.52 -12.87 -18.58
C VAL A 21 25.67 -12.81 -17.32
N GLN A 22 26.32 -12.54 -16.19
CA GLN A 22 25.63 -12.40 -14.93
C GLN A 22 24.73 -11.18 -15.09
N ALA A 23 23.43 -11.33 -14.80
CA ALA A 23 22.49 -10.22 -14.78
C ALA A 23 23.10 -9.05 -13.99
N LYS A 24 23.14 -7.89 -14.63
CA LYS A 24 23.66 -6.65 -14.08
C LYS A 24 22.78 -6.18 -12.94
N ARG A 25 23.41 -5.40 -12.07
CA ARG A 25 22.75 -4.77 -10.93
C ARG A 25 23.13 -3.31 -10.94
N VAL A 26 22.20 -2.48 -11.39
CA VAL A 26 22.41 -1.05 -11.59
C VAL A 26 21.59 -0.27 -10.57
N ALA A 27 22.19 0.76 -9.97
CA ALA A 27 21.47 1.66 -9.08
C ALA A 27 21.74 3.13 -9.39
N VAL A 28 20.69 3.94 -9.30
CA VAL A 28 20.76 5.40 -9.47
C VAL A 28 20.12 6.07 -8.26
N LEU A 29 20.92 6.86 -7.54
CA LEU A 29 20.53 7.42 -6.25
C LEU A 29 20.53 8.95 -6.31
N PHE A 30 19.47 9.57 -5.80
CA PHE A 30 19.27 11.01 -5.75
C PHE A 30 19.05 11.46 -4.31
N GLY A 31 19.78 12.49 -3.87
CA GLY A 31 19.63 13.07 -2.53
C GLY A 31 19.85 14.58 -2.54
N THR A 32 18.86 15.37 -2.13
CA THR A 32 19.00 16.83 -2.11
C THR A 32 18.51 17.44 -0.80
N ASN A 33 19.38 18.25 -0.19
CA ASN A 33 19.07 19.05 0.99
C ASN A 33 18.51 20.44 0.62
N TYR A 34 18.42 20.78 -0.66
CA TYR A 34 17.94 22.08 -1.18
C TYR A 34 18.72 23.31 -0.66
N THR A 35 19.88 23.15 -0.05
CA THR A 35 20.65 24.28 0.47
C THR A 35 21.17 25.15 -0.68
N GLY A 36 20.78 26.43 -0.68
CA GLY A 36 21.17 27.39 -1.72
C GLY A 36 20.37 27.29 -3.02
N ASN A 37 19.22 26.62 -3.03
CA ASN A 37 18.35 26.61 -4.20
C ASN A 37 17.77 28.00 -4.53
N SER A 38 17.48 28.26 -5.80
CA SER A 38 16.85 29.49 -6.27
C SER A 38 15.33 29.37 -6.42
N ALA A 39 14.77 28.17 -6.18
CA ALA A 39 13.35 27.87 -6.35
C ALA A 39 12.49 28.15 -5.09
N GLY A 40 13.11 28.61 -4.00
CA GLY A 40 12.44 28.89 -2.72
C GLY A 40 12.01 27.63 -1.95
N ILE A 41 12.63 26.48 -2.25
CA ILE A 41 12.32 25.21 -1.59
C ILE A 41 12.90 25.22 -0.17
N PRO A 42 12.15 24.85 0.86
CA PRO A 42 12.67 24.70 2.21
C PRO A 42 13.85 23.71 2.28
N PRO A 43 14.93 24.02 3.03
CA PRO A 43 16.05 23.12 3.17
C PRO A 43 15.74 21.92 4.06
N LEU A 44 16.29 20.75 3.70
CA LEU A 44 16.38 19.54 4.51
C LEU A 44 17.83 19.33 4.98
N GLY A 45 18.05 18.40 5.92
CA GLY A 45 19.37 18.20 6.52
C GLY A 45 20.07 16.90 6.15
N LEU A 46 19.32 15.85 5.82
CA LEU A 46 19.85 14.48 5.84
C LEU A 46 19.69 13.71 4.52
N CYS A 47 19.07 14.31 3.50
CA CYS A 47 18.79 13.63 2.23
C CYS A 47 20.06 13.23 1.45
N GLU A 48 21.11 14.05 1.47
CA GLU A 48 22.39 13.69 0.86
C GLU A 48 23.11 12.57 1.63
N LYS A 49 22.98 12.55 2.96
CA LYS A 49 23.52 11.46 3.79
C LYS A 49 22.78 10.16 3.55
N ASP A 50 21.48 10.23 3.34
CA ASP A 50 20.61 9.11 3.01
C ASP A 50 21.02 8.45 1.69
N ALA A 51 21.23 9.23 0.63
CA ALA A 51 21.74 8.71 -0.64
C ALA A 51 23.13 8.05 -0.48
N ALA A 52 24.03 8.64 0.33
CA ALA A 52 25.33 8.04 0.63
C ALA A 52 25.23 6.73 1.45
N LEU A 53 24.31 6.66 2.41
CA LEU A 53 24.02 5.44 3.17
C LEU A 53 23.52 4.34 2.25
N MET A 54 22.55 4.65 1.38
CA MET A 54 22.04 3.70 0.39
C MET A 54 23.14 3.24 -0.58
N GLN A 55 23.99 4.15 -1.07
CA GLN A 55 25.13 3.79 -1.93
C GLN A 55 26.04 2.77 -1.26
N SER A 56 26.50 3.07 -0.05
CA SER A 56 27.42 2.18 0.67
C SER A 56 26.78 0.83 0.98
N THR A 57 25.49 0.82 1.30
CA THR A 57 24.74 -0.39 1.65
C THR A 57 24.48 -1.28 0.43
N LEU A 58 24.02 -0.71 -0.68
CA LEU A 58 23.78 -1.43 -1.94
C LEU A 58 25.08 -2.01 -2.50
N LYS A 59 26.21 -1.30 -2.39
CA LYS A 59 27.52 -1.86 -2.74
C LYS A 59 27.91 -3.01 -1.81
N SER A 60 27.78 -2.83 -0.50
CA SER A 60 28.27 -3.78 0.50
C SER A 60 27.49 -5.08 0.55
N TYR A 61 26.15 -5.00 0.46
CA TYR A 61 25.27 -6.14 0.63
C TYR A 61 24.50 -6.50 -0.64
N GLY A 62 24.29 -5.53 -1.54
CA GLY A 62 23.49 -5.69 -2.75
C GLY A 62 24.25 -6.08 -4.01
N ARG A 63 25.60 -6.09 -3.97
CA ARG A 63 26.47 -6.31 -5.14
C ARG A 63 26.07 -5.46 -6.35
N PHE A 64 25.64 -4.22 -6.10
CA PHE A 64 25.44 -3.23 -7.15
C PHE A 64 26.81 -2.66 -7.52
N ASP A 65 27.35 -3.14 -8.63
CA ASP A 65 28.68 -2.77 -9.12
C ASP A 65 28.67 -1.37 -9.73
N ASP A 66 27.56 -0.99 -10.38
CA ASP A 66 27.32 0.36 -10.89
C ASP A 66 26.30 1.10 -10.03
N VAL A 67 26.77 2.13 -9.32
CA VAL A 67 25.92 3.00 -8.50
C VAL A 67 26.21 4.46 -8.82
N LYS A 68 25.35 5.07 -9.62
CA LYS A 68 25.37 6.50 -9.98
C LYS A 68 24.69 7.30 -8.86
N VAL A 69 25.31 8.39 -8.39
CA VAL A 69 24.79 9.20 -7.29
C VAL A 69 24.78 10.69 -7.64
N TYR A 70 23.61 11.31 -7.52
CA TYR A 70 23.37 12.72 -7.76
C TYR A 70 22.99 13.41 -6.44
N LEU A 71 23.80 14.39 -6.02
CA LEU A 71 23.63 15.09 -4.75
C LEU A 71 23.37 16.58 -4.95
N GLY A 72 22.55 17.15 -4.07
CA GLY A 72 22.29 18.58 -3.99
C GLY A 72 21.90 19.17 -5.36
N GLN A 73 22.71 20.10 -5.86
CA GLN A 73 22.49 20.82 -7.12
C GLN A 73 22.40 19.91 -8.37
N MET A 74 22.94 18.68 -8.30
CA MET A 74 22.87 17.74 -9.41
C MET A 74 21.51 17.04 -9.51
N VAL A 75 20.65 17.12 -8.50
CA VAL A 75 19.30 16.54 -8.52
C VAL A 75 18.37 17.46 -9.33
N THR A 76 18.42 17.31 -10.65
CA THR A 76 17.64 18.10 -11.62
C THR A 76 16.82 17.18 -12.51
N ALA A 77 15.72 17.67 -13.08
CA ALA A 77 14.87 16.89 -13.99
C ALA A 77 15.67 16.28 -15.15
N SER A 78 16.54 17.08 -15.79
CA SER A 78 17.37 16.63 -16.91
C SER A 78 18.37 15.54 -16.50
N ASN A 79 18.96 15.61 -15.29
CA ASN A 79 19.86 14.55 -14.84
C ASN A 79 19.10 13.27 -14.45
N VAL A 80 17.85 13.38 -13.98
CA VAL A 80 17.01 12.22 -13.70
C VAL A 80 16.61 11.53 -15.00
N GLU A 81 16.08 12.28 -15.96
CA GLU A 81 15.72 11.80 -17.31
C GLU A 81 16.90 11.09 -17.96
N LYS A 82 18.05 11.77 -18.04
CA LYS A 82 19.27 11.18 -18.63
C LYS A 82 19.72 9.91 -17.92
N ALA A 83 19.64 9.88 -16.58
CA ALA A 83 20.04 8.68 -15.84
C ALA A 83 19.09 7.51 -16.07
N ILE A 84 17.80 7.78 -16.31
CA ILE A 84 16.82 6.75 -16.69
C ILE A 84 17.10 6.25 -18.11
N GLU A 85 17.34 7.14 -19.07
CA GLU A 85 17.74 6.78 -20.43
C GLU A 85 19.01 5.91 -20.44
N GLU A 86 20.04 6.30 -19.69
CA GLU A 86 21.27 5.51 -19.57
C GLU A 86 21.00 4.12 -18.96
N VAL A 87 20.07 4.01 -18.00
CA VAL A 87 19.67 2.70 -17.44
C VAL A 87 18.93 1.87 -18.48
N ALA A 88 18.01 2.46 -19.24
CA ALA A 88 17.29 1.76 -20.31
C ALA A 88 18.26 1.23 -21.38
N ASP A 89 19.27 2.01 -21.76
CA ASP A 89 20.29 1.60 -22.73
C ASP A 89 21.24 0.51 -22.20
N GLU A 90 21.48 0.49 -20.88
CA GLU A 90 22.50 -0.38 -20.25
C GLU A 90 21.92 -1.68 -19.67
N THR A 91 20.60 -1.83 -19.57
CA THR A 91 19.95 -2.96 -18.88
C THR A 91 18.97 -3.73 -19.76
N ASP A 92 18.78 -5.02 -19.45
CA ASP A 92 17.78 -5.89 -20.10
C ASP A 92 16.70 -6.39 -19.11
N GLU A 93 15.78 -7.23 -19.59
CA GLU A 93 14.64 -7.76 -18.83
C GLU A 93 15.03 -8.48 -17.52
N ASP A 94 16.22 -9.09 -17.47
CA ASP A 94 16.71 -9.94 -16.38
C ASP A 94 17.54 -9.17 -15.34
N ASP A 95 18.03 -7.99 -15.70
CA ASP A 95 18.83 -7.13 -14.84
C ASP A 95 18.02 -6.58 -13.66
N THR A 96 18.70 -6.29 -12.54
CA THR A 96 18.06 -5.66 -11.37
C THR A 96 18.39 -4.17 -11.32
N VAL A 97 17.36 -3.34 -11.27
CA VAL A 97 17.50 -1.88 -11.28
C VAL A 97 16.93 -1.30 -10.00
N VAL A 98 17.71 -0.45 -9.32
CA VAL A 98 17.25 0.29 -8.14
C VAL A 98 17.37 1.80 -8.35
N PHE A 99 16.24 2.49 -8.36
CA PHE A 99 16.19 3.93 -8.25
C PHE A 99 15.90 4.32 -6.80
N TYR A 100 16.63 5.30 -6.28
CA TYR A 100 16.41 5.81 -4.93
C TYR A 100 16.32 7.32 -4.95
N PHE A 101 15.34 7.89 -4.27
CA PHE A 101 15.19 9.33 -4.12
C PHE A 101 14.96 9.71 -2.66
N SER A 102 15.76 10.66 -2.16
CA SER A 102 15.57 11.32 -0.88
C SER A 102 15.45 12.82 -1.08
N GLY A 103 14.33 13.38 -0.66
CA GLY A 103 14.05 14.80 -0.81
C GLY A 103 12.61 15.14 -0.49
N HIS A 104 12.15 16.27 -1.02
CA HIS A 104 10.78 16.70 -0.94
C HIS A 104 9.90 16.06 -2.02
N GLY A 105 8.69 15.71 -1.62
CA GLY A 105 7.59 15.42 -2.53
C GLY A 105 6.40 16.34 -2.25
N THR A 106 5.52 16.44 -3.23
CA THR A 106 4.31 17.28 -3.19
C THR A 106 3.30 16.75 -4.21
N PHE A 107 2.20 17.47 -4.39
CA PHE A 107 1.20 17.17 -5.40
C PHE A 107 0.67 18.46 -6.01
N GLN A 108 0.09 18.35 -7.19
CA GLN A 108 -0.67 19.41 -7.82
C GLN A 108 -2.02 18.88 -8.30
N ARG A 109 -2.98 19.78 -8.52
CA ARG A 109 -4.23 19.41 -9.19
C ARG A 109 -3.94 19.12 -10.65
N ASN A 110 -4.39 17.95 -11.10
CA ASN A 110 -4.36 17.56 -12.49
C ASN A 110 -5.70 16.91 -12.82
N LYS A 111 -6.50 17.56 -13.66
CA LYS A 111 -7.83 17.07 -14.07
C LYS A 111 -7.79 15.74 -14.85
N ASP A 112 -6.64 15.43 -15.44
CA ASP A 112 -6.44 14.22 -16.23
C ASP A 112 -5.97 13.06 -15.33
N ALA A 113 -5.61 13.34 -14.06
CA ALA A 113 -5.32 12.32 -13.06
C ALA A 113 -6.62 11.70 -12.49
N PRO A 114 -6.64 10.38 -12.20
CA PRO A 114 -7.87 9.67 -11.80
C PRO A 114 -8.56 10.18 -10.54
N ASP A 115 -7.79 10.71 -9.59
CA ASP A 115 -8.29 11.31 -8.34
C ASP A 115 -8.25 12.85 -8.36
N GLY A 116 -7.93 13.42 -9.53
CA GLY A 116 -7.78 14.87 -9.74
C GLY A 116 -6.45 15.45 -9.25
N MET A 117 -5.53 14.61 -8.76
CA MET A 117 -4.26 15.02 -8.19
C MET A 117 -3.10 14.24 -8.80
N GLU A 118 -1.95 14.89 -8.91
CA GLU A 118 -0.74 14.29 -9.48
C GLU A 118 0.42 14.50 -8.51
N ASN A 119 1.13 13.42 -8.20
CA ASN A 119 2.31 13.46 -7.36
C ASN A 119 3.49 14.11 -8.09
N ILE A 120 4.33 14.83 -7.35
CA ILE A 120 5.50 15.52 -7.86
C ILE A 120 6.69 15.26 -6.96
N ILE A 121 7.81 14.89 -7.57
CA ILE A 121 9.12 14.84 -6.95
C ILE A 121 9.81 16.19 -7.13
N VAL A 122 10.22 16.81 -6.02
CA VAL A 122 10.78 18.16 -6.01
C VAL A 122 12.28 18.10 -6.29
N MET A 123 12.69 18.57 -7.46
CA MET A 123 14.10 18.74 -7.84
C MET A 123 14.78 19.90 -7.10
N PHE A 124 16.12 19.94 -7.09
CA PHE A 124 16.90 21.00 -6.42
C PHE A 124 16.47 22.40 -6.88
N ASN A 125 16.25 22.59 -8.18
CA ASN A 125 15.62 23.75 -8.78
C ASN A 125 14.50 23.28 -9.71
N ARG A 126 13.65 24.21 -10.16
CA ARG A 126 12.65 23.93 -11.20
C ARG A 126 13.35 23.60 -12.54
N PRO A 127 12.73 22.77 -13.41
CA PRO A 127 11.42 22.14 -13.24
C PRO A 127 11.44 20.94 -12.27
N HIS A 128 10.28 20.65 -11.67
CA HIS A 128 10.05 19.43 -10.87
C HIS A 128 9.48 18.32 -11.76
N ILE A 129 9.51 17.07 -11.29
CA ILE A 129 9.11 15.91 -12.07
C ILE A 129 7.75 15.42 -11.57
N SER A 130 6.76 15.32 -12.46
CA SER A 130 5.47 14.71 -12.13
C SER A 130 5.54 13.18 -12.21
N GLU A 131 4.62 12.51 -11.52
CA GLU A 131 4.48 11.05 -11.60
C GLU A 131 4.22 10.58 -13.04
N SER A 132 3.43 11.32 -13.83
CA SER A 132 3.20 11.00 -15.24
C SER A 132 4.47 11.09 -16.09
N GLN A 133 5.25 12.16 -15.90
CA GLN A 133 6.51 12.36 -16.61
C GLN A 133 7.54 11.28 -16.23
N LEU A 134 7.64 10.97 -14.93
CA LEU A 134 8.52 9.90 -14.49
C LEU A 134 8.09 8.55 -15.07
N ASN A 135 6.78 8.28 -15.15
CA ASN A 135 6.27 7.06 -15.74
C ASN A 135 6.63 6.95 -17.23
N GLU A 136 6.43 8.02 -17.99
CA GLU A 136 6.78 8.09 -19.43
C GLU A 136 8.25 7.72 -19.66
N TRP A 137 9.17 8.30 -18.89
CA TRP A 137 10.60 7.97 -19.01
C TRP A 137 10.93 6.51 -18.67
N LEU A 138 10.11 5.88 -17.83
CA LEU A 138 10.35 4.52 -17.35
C LEU A 138 9.75 3.44 -18.22
N GLU A 139 8.92 3.79 -19.21
CA GLU A 139 8.39 2.84 -20.20
C GLU A 139 9.52 2.17 -20.98
N GLU A 140 10.64 2.86 -21.18
CA GLU A 140 11.81 2.37 -21.89
C GLU A 140 12.69 1.41 -21.06
N VAL A 141 12.50 1.34 -19.73
CA VAL A 141 13.26 0.41 -18.88
C VAL A 141 12.63 -0.98 -18.95
N GLU A 142 13.22 -1.89 -19.73
CA GLU A 142 12.69 -3.24 -19.96
C GLU A 142 12.80 -4.17 -18.73
N SER A 143 13.72 -3.88 -17.80
CA SER A 143 13.93 -4.69 -16.59
C SER A 143 12.64 -4.91 -15.78
N THR A 144 12.30 -6.18 -15.61
CA THR A 144 11.17 -6.63 -14.78
C THR A 144 11.48 -6.61 -13.28
N LYS A 145 12.76 -6.42 -12.93
CA LYS A 145 13.26 -6.37 -11.54
C LYS A 145 13.64 -4.93 -11.16
N THR A 146 12.79 -3.98 -11.55
CA THR A 146 12.99 -2.54 -11.26
C THR A 146 12.28 -2.13 -9.97
N VAL A 147 13.04 -1.58 -9.02
CA VAL A 147 12.54 -1.08 -7.73
C VAL A 147 12.83 0.43 -7.58
N PHE A 148 11.79 1.21 -7.32
CA PHE A 148 11.88 2.60 -6.89
C PHE A 148 11.73 2.69 -5.39
N VAL A 149 12.63 3.41 -4.74
CA VAL A 149 12.59 3.65 -3.30
C VAL A 149 12.52 5.15 -3.08
N PHE A 150 11.34 5.64 -2.72
CA PHE A 150 11.08 7.05 -2.45
C PHE A 150 11.06 7.30 -0.95
N ASP A 151 12.08 7.98 -0.44
CA ASP A 151 12.05 8.57 0.89
C ASP A 151 11.71 10.06 0.85
N CYS A 152 10.49 10.35 0.40
CA CYS A 152 9.89 11.68 0.31
C CYS A 152 8.40 11.65 0.70
N CYS A 153 7.83 12.76 1.17
CA CYS A 153 6.40 12.82 1.50
C CYS A 153 5.52 13.00 0.26
N HIS A 154 4.33 12.41 0.28
CA HIS A 154 3.24 12.74 -0.65
C HIS A 154 2.26 13.79 -0.09
N SER A 155 2.50 14.30 1.12
CA SER A 155 1.68 15.32 1.77
C SER A 155 2.51 16.59 1.93
N GLY A 156 2.03 17.70 1.35
CA GLY A 156 2.69 19.00 1.46
C GLY A 156 2.68 19.49 2.90
N GLY A 157 3.80 19.34 3.60
CA GLY A 157 3.91 19.64 5.03
C GLY A 157 4.64 20.95 5.34
N ILE A 158 4.18 21.65 6.37
CA ILE A 158 4.92 22.66 7.14
C ILE A 158 5.63 21.94 8.29
N ALA A 159 6.95 22.09 8.35
CA ALA A 159 7.78 21.53 9.41
C ALA A 159 7.26 21.90 10.81
N ARG A 160 6.99 20.89 11.65
CA ARG A 160 6.66 21.11 13.07
C ARG A 160 7.92 21.53 13.83
N PRO A 161 7.83 22.41 14.85
CA PRO A 161 9.00 22.84 15.61
C PRO A 161 9.82 21.65 16.13
N GLY A 162 11.09 21.58 15.74
CA GLY A 162 12.02 20.52 16.16
C GLY A 162 12.03 19.25 15.29
N LYS A 163 11.27 19.18 14.18
CA LYS A 163 11.31 18.05 13.23
C LYS A 163 11.29 18.54 11.79
N GLN A 164 12.30 18.15 11.01
CA GLN A 164 12.29 18.36 9.56
C GLN A 164 11.42 17.28 8.90
N GLN A 165 10.48 17.72 8.05
CA GLN A 165 9.55 16.85 7.32
C GLN A 165 9.83 16.95 5.83
N ARG A 166 9.64 15.85 5.11
CA ARG A 166 9.96 15.74 3.68
C ARG A 166 8.83 16.17 2.74
N GLY A 167 7.88 16.97 3.22
CA GLY A 167 6.81 17.55 2.42
C GLY A 167 7.05 19.04 2.22
N VAL A 168 6.63 19.61 1.09
CA VAL A 168 6.60 21.07 0.88
C VAL A 168 5.16 21.58 0.82
N GLY A 169 4.85 22.56 1.67
CA GLY A 169 3.59 23.30 1.61
C GLY A 169 3.58 24.40 0.52
N ASP A 170 2.36 24.78 0.10
CA ASP A 170 1.99 25.88 -0.82
C ASP A 170 2.77 25.92 -2.16
N ILE A 171 2.60 24.89 -2.99
CA ILE A 171 2.66 25.07 -4.45
C ILE A 171 1.24 25.47 -4.90
N PRO A 172 1.04 26.63 -5.57
CA PRO A 172 -0.29 27.12 -5.90
C PRO A 172 -1.08 26.11 -6.72
N VAL A 173 -2.13 25.57 -6.12
CA VAL A 173 -3.17 24.80 -6.81
C VAL A 173 -4.25 25.81 -7.20
N GLY A 174 -4.62 25.86 -8.48
CA GLY A 174 -5.47 26.92 -9.03
C GLY A 174 -6.77 27.19 -8.24
N ASP A 175 -7.18 28.46 -8.20
CA ASP A 175 -8.39 28.91 -7.52
C ASP A 175 -9.63 28.16 -8.05
N GLY A 176 -10.48 27.63 -7.16
CA GLY A 176 -11.73 27.00 -7.64
C GLY A 176 -12.71 26.38 -6.64
N SER A 177 -12.32 26.03 -5.40
CA SER A 177 -13.26 25.35 -4.47
C SER A 177 -12.91 25.57 -3.00
N SER A 178 -13.89 25.35 -2.11
CA SER A 178 -13.69 25.33 -0.64
C SER A 178 -13.07 24.01 -0.15
N GLY A 179 -12.81 23.08 -1.06
CA GLY A 179 -12.16 21.81 -0.79
C GLY A 179 -12.34 20.78 -1.91
N VAL A 180 -11.58 19.69 -1.81
CA VAL A 180 -11.58 18.56 -2.73
C VAL A 180 -11.73 17.24 -1.96
N VAL A 181 -12.51 16.31 -2.52
CA VAL A 181 -12.58 14.92 -2.06
C VAL A 181 -11.64 14.07 -2.93
N LEU A 182 -10.70 13.38 -2.29
CA LEU A 182 -9.71 12.54 -2.95
C LEU A 182 -9.99 11.07 -2.66
N GLN A 183 -10.28 10.32 -3.71
CA GLN A 183 -10.59 8.90 -3.62
C GLN A 183 -9.41 8.04 -4.06
N ASN A 184 -9.09 7.01 -3.28
CA ASN A 184 -8.15 5.95 -3.63
C ASN A 184 -6.80 6.49 -4.13
N ARG A 185 -6.19 7.42 -3.37
CA ARG A 185 -4.85 7.99 -3.64
C ARG A 185 -3.74 6.95 -3.85
N ASN A 186 -4.00 5.68 -3.53
CA ASN A 186 -3.16 4.54 -3.85
C ASN A 186 -3.38 4.08 -5.31
N ALA A 187 -3.37 5.01 -6.26
CA ALA A 187 -3.63 4.69 -7.66
C ALA A 187 -2.43 3.97 -8.27
N THR A 188 -2.56 2.65 -8.30
CA THR A 188 -1.69 1.60 -8.85
C THR A 188 -1.53 1.68 -10.39
N ARG A 189 -1.59 2.88 -10.98
CA ARG A 189 -1.72 3.04 -12.44
C ARG A 189 -0.44 3.40 -13.17
N TYR A 190 0.54 3.95 -12.45
CA TYR A 190 1.84 4.27 -12.99
C TYR A 190 2.83 3.21 -12.49
N PHE A 191 3.86 2.91 -13.27
CA PHE A 191 4.88 1.88 -13.00
C PHE A 191 4.42 0.43 -13.21
N ASP A 192 3.71 0.15 -14.31
CA ASP A 192 3.33 -1.23 -14.69
C ASP A 192 4.58 -2.13 -14.71
N LYS A 193 4.49 -3.31 -14.09
CA LYS A 193 5.59 -4.28 -13.87
C LYS A 193 6.78 -3.79 -13.05
N LYS A 194 6.70 -2.66 -12.34
CA LYS A 194 7.77 -2.18 -11.45
C LYS A 194 7.31 -2.11 -10.00
N VAL A 195 8.25 -2.10 -9.08
CA VAL A 195 7.98 -2.02 -7.64
C VAL A 195 8.26 -0.63 -7.15
N VAL A 196 7.30 -0.04 -6.42
CA VAL A 196 7.47 1.25 -5.77
C VAL A 196 7.40 1.06 -4.26
N VAL A 197 8.45 1.45 -3.56
CA VAL A 197 8.53 1.50 -2.10
C VAL A 197 8.54 2.96 -1.66
N ALA A 198 7.49 3.37 -0.96
CA ALA A 198 7.34 4.73 -0.45
C ALA A 198 7.52 4.75 1.07
N SER A 199 8.14 5.81 1.60
CA SER A 199 8.47 5.90 3.02
C SER A 199 7.30 6.21 3.96
N SER A 200 6.12 6.55 3.44
CA SER A 200 4.90 6.81 4.21
C SER A 200 3.63 6.53 3.40
N ASP A 201 2.46 6.49 4.06
CA ASP A 201 1.17 6.48 3.38
C ASP A 201 0.91 7.84 2.70
N ALA A 202 -0.05 7.90 1.77
CA ALA A 202 -0.33 9.06 0.93
C ALA A 202 -0.72 10.31 1.72
N ASN A 203 -1.34 10.15 2.90
CA ASN A 203 -1.73 11.24 3.80
C ASN A 203 -0.83 11.37 5.04
N GLU A 204 0.35 10.75 5.00
CA GLU A 204 1.35 10.83 6.05
C GLU A 204 2.59 11.57 5.56
N THR A 205 3.43 11.99 6.51
CA THR A 205 4.73 12.62 6.21
C THR A 205 5.86 11.73 6.68
N SER A 206 6.95 11.74 5.92
CA SER A 206 8.24 11.18 6.27
C SER A 206 9.10 12.19 7.01
N ILE A 207 9.82 11.72 8.05
CA ILE A 207 10.60 12.58 8.95
C ILE A 207 12.10 12.29 8.88
N GLU A 208 12.88 13.33 9.16
CA GLU A 208 14.32 13.25 9.42
C GLU A 208 14.59 13.31 10.92
N LEU A 209 15.45 12.42 11.44
CA LEU A 209 15.82 12.39 12.85
C LEU A 209 17.32 12.60 13.01
N ALA A 210 17.71 13.66 13.72
CA ALA A 210 19.10 13.91 14.10
C ALA A 210 19.57 12.95 15.22
N GLY A 211 20.82 13.09 15.66
CA GLY A 211 21.37 12.30 16.76
C GLY A 211 21.82 10.90 16.32
N SER A 212 21.36 9.85 17.00
CA SER A 212 21.79 8.48 16.73
C SER A 212 21.27 7.90 15.41
N ILE A 213 20.17 8.45 14.87
CA ILE A 213 19.63 8.05 13.56
C ILE A 213 20.34 8.83 12.45
N ASN A 214 20.41 10.16 12.55
CA ASN A 214 21.11 11.05 11.60
C ASN A 214 20.78 10.80 10.11
N HIS A 215 19.56 10.38 9.83
CA HIS A 215 19.05 9.97 8.53
C HIS A 215 17.53 10.19 8.45
N GLY A 216 16.95 10.04 7.25
CA GLY A 216 15.51 9.80 7.09
C GLY A 216 15.11 8.53 7.83
N LEU A 217 14.00 8.57 8.57
CA LEU A 217 13.60 7.44 9.43
C LEU A 217 13.42 6.15 8.63
N PHE A 218 12.83 6.25 7.43
CA PHE A 218 12.65 5.09 6.56
C PHE A 218 13.99 4.62 5.99
N THR A 219 14.78 5.50 5.38
CA THR A 219 16.09 5.15 4.81
C THR A 219 17.01 4.48 5.83
N TYR A 220 17.04 4.99 7.06
CA TYR A 220 17.83 4.40 8.14
C TYR A 220 17.51 2.92 8.37
N TYR A 221 16.23 2.57 8.46
CA TYR A 221 15.82 1.18 8.69
C TYR A 221 15.83 0.34 7.41
N PHE A 222 15.48 0.92 6.26
CA PHE A 222 15.53 0.22 4.98
C PHE A 222 16.96 -0.21 4.63
N ALA A 223 17.95 0.69 4.78
CA ALA A 223 19.36 0.37 4.59
C ALA A 223 19.84 -0.73 5.56
N GLN A 224 19.41 -0.69 6.82
CA GLN A 224 19.73 -1.78 7.78
C GLN A 224 19.09 -3.11 7.39
N ALA A 225 17.90 -3.09 6.78
CA ALA A 225 17.24 -4.30 6.30
C ALA A 225 18.01 -4.96 5.16
N LEU A 226 18.72 -4.18 4.33
CA LEU A 226 19.58 -4.74 3.27
C LEU A 226 20.75 -5.57 3.82
N ASN A 227 21.13 -5.40 5.09
CA ASN A 227 22.10 -6.30 5.71
C ASN A 227 21.43 -7.65 5.99
N PRO A 228 21.92 -8.77 5.42
CA PRO A 228 21.33 -10.10 5.66
C PRO A 228 21.30 -10.52 7.12
N SER A 229 22.13 -9.95 8.00
CA SER A 229 22.00 -10.21 9.45
C SER A 229 20.65 -9.75 10.03
N ASN A 230 20.00 -8.80 9.35
CA ASN A 230 18.75 -8.16 9.74
C ASN A 230 17.59 -8.60 8.87
N GLY A 231 17.69 -8.37 7.55
CA GLY A 231 16.56 -8.51 6.63
C GLY A 231 16.36 -9.90 6.05
N ASP A 232 17.31 -10.83 6.17
CA ASP A 232 17.09 -12.22 5.75
C ASP A 232 16.18 -12.89 6.80
N LEU A 233 14.86 -12.85 6.56
CA LEU A 233 13.85 -13.29 7.51
C LEU A 233 13.71 -14.80 7.49
N ASN A 234 13.88 -15.43 6.33
CA ASN A 234 13.75 -16.87 6.14
C ASN A 234 15.08 -17.65 6.28
N LYS A 235 16.23 -16.98 6.42
CA LYS A 235 17.58 -17.56 6.55
C LYS A 235 18.09 -18.27 5.30
N ASP A 236 17.62 -17.88 4.12
CA ASP A 236 18.08 -18.42 2.84
C ASP A 236 19.36 -17.75 2.30
N LYS A 237 19.90 -16.78 3.04
CA LYS A 237 21.10 -15.95 2.77
C LYS A 237 20.88 -14.86 1.73
N THR A 238 19.64 -14.65 1.27
CA THR A 238 19.25 -13.51 0.45
C THR A 238 18.35 -12.58 1.23
N VAL A 239 18.14 -11.38 0.69
CA VAL A 239 17.14 -10.43 1.16
C VAL A 239 16.31 -10.03 -0.04
N THR A 240 15.03 -10.36 -0.04
CA THR A 240 14.08 -9.89 -1.04
C THR A 240 13.61 -8.47 -0.74
N ILE A 241 13.03 -7.78 -1.72
CA ILE A 241 12.43 -6.47 -1.50
C ILE A 241 11.30 -6.53 -0.47
N TYR A 242 10.54 -7.62 -0.42
CA TYR A 242 9.49 -7.78 0.60
C TYR A 242 10.05 -8.00 1.99
N GLU A 243 11.12 -8.78 2.13
CA GLU A 243 11.78 -8.96 3.40
C GLU A 243 12.34 -7.64 3.95
N ALA A 244 13.05 -6.89 3.10
CA ALA A 244 13.57 -5.58 3.47
C ALA A 244 12.45 -4.59 3.82
N PHE A 245 11.36 -4.59 3.06
CA PHE A 245 10.20 -3.77 3.31
C PHE A 245 9.51 -4.12 4.63
N GLU A 246 9.17 -5.39 4.88
CA GLU A 246 8.46 -5.80 6.09
C GLU A 246 9.29 -5.56 7.35
N TRP A 247 10.60 -5.86 7.30
CA TRP A 247 11.52 -5.60 8.42
C TRP A 247 11.62 -4.11 8.74
N SER A 248 11.76 -3.26 7.70
CA SER A 248 11.90 -1.82 7.86
C SER A 248 10.58 -1.15 8.27
N LYS A 249 9.45 -1.50 7.64
CA LYS A 249 8.11 -1.00 7.94
C LYS A 249 7.79 -1.13 9.42
N LYS A 250 8.00 -2.31 10.01
CA LYS A 250 7.77 -2.54 11.44
C LYS A 250 8.52 -1.53 12.32
N ARG A 251 9.80 -1.32 12.04
CA ARG A 251 10.68 -0.44 12.85
C ARG A 251 10.39 1.03 12.62
N VAL A 252 10.07 1.41 11.38
CA VAL A 252 9.64 2.78 11.04
C VAL A 252 8.36 3.12 11.80
N THR A 253 7.32 2.28 11.70
CA THR A 253 6.05 2.52 12.40
C THR A 253 6.24 2.56 13.92
N ASP A 254 6.99 1.61 14.50
CA ASP A 254 7.26 1.57 15.95
C ASP A 254 8.03 2.80 16.44
N THR A 255 9.02 3.27 15.69
CA THR A 255 9.85 4.43 16.06
C THR A 255 9.12 5.75 15.81
N ALA A 256 8.35 5.87 14.72
CA ALA A 256 7.51 7.05 14.45
C ALA A 256 6.50 7.27 15.59
N ARG A 257 5.83 6.21 16.05
CA ARG A 257 4.87 6.28 17.16
C ARG A 257 5.52 6.77 18.46
N LYS A 258 6.74 6.32 18.77
CA LYS A 258 7.49 6.78 19.97
C LYS A 258 7.78 8.28 19.97
N VAL A 259 7.87 8.89 18.78
CA VAL A 259 8.05 10.33 18.64
C VAL A 259 6.72 11.06 18.36
N ASN A 260 5.56 10.44 18.60
CA ASN A 260 4.24 11.02 18.34
C ASN A 260 4.05 11.46 16.88
N HIS A 261 4.43 10.55 15.96
CA HIS A 261 4.32 10.72 14.53
C HIS A 261 3.73 9.44 13.90
N SER A 262 2.97 9.57 12.81
CA SER A 262 2.52 8.43 12.01
C SER A 262 3.30 8.41 10.70
N GLN A 263 3.97 7.29 10.44
CA GLN A 263 4.67 7.02 9.21
C GLN A 263 4.62 5.51 8.96
N ASN A 264 3.89 5.12 7.93
CA ASN A 264 3.63 3.75 7.55
C ASN A 264 4.10 3.54 6.10
N PRO A 265 5.31 2.99 5.90
CA PRO A 265 5.82 2.70 4.57
C PRO A 265 4.85 1.85 3.74
N GLN A 266 4.84 2.09 2.43
CA GLN A 266 4.00 1.40 1.46
C GLN A 266 4.87 0.71 0.41
N ILE A 267 4.39 -0.42 -0.10
CA ILE A 267 4.96 -1.09 -1.26
C ILE A 267 3.83 -1.34 -2.27
N ILE A 268 4.09 -1.00 -3.52
CA ILE A 268 3.17 -1.10 -4.65
C ILE A 268 3.87 -1.89 -5.77
N GLY A 269 3.11 -2.70 -6.51
CA GLY A 269 3.66 -3.60 -7.52
C GLY A 269 4.02 -4.98 -6.97
N ASP A 270 4.33 -5.89 -7.88
CA ASP A 270 4.79 -7.24 -7.53
C ASP A 270 6.32 -7.27 -7.46
N GLY A 271 6.83 -7.42 -6.23
CA GLY A 271 8.25 -7.53 -5.94
C GLY A 271 8.65 -8.95 -5.56
N SER A 272 7.79 -9.93 -5.83
CA SER A 272 8.04 -11.32 -5.48
C SER A 272 9.38 -11.75 -6.05
N GLY A 273 10.24 -12.33 -5.23
CA GLY A 273 11.53 -12.87 -5.65
C GLY A 273 12.58 -11.85 -6.13
N ILE A 274 12.29 -10.54 -6.14
CA ILE A 274 13.30 -9.53 -6.44
C ILE A 274 14.30 -9.47 -5.27
N GLN A 275 15.46 -10.09 -5.48
CA GLN A 275 16.57 -10.08 -4.52
C GLN A 275 17.30 -8.74 -4.59
N ILE A 276 17.45 -8.07 -3.45
CA ILE A 276 18.09 -6.76 -3.35
C ILE A 276 19.41 -6.81 -2.56
N ALA A 277 19.62 -7.84 -1.74
CA ALA A 277 20.87 -8.05 -1.01
C ALA A 277 21.15 -9.53 -0.69
N GLY A 278 22.38 -9.81 -0.25
CA GLY A 278 22.83 -11.13 0.18
C GLY A 278 23.47 -11.95 -0.93
N GLN A 279 23.32 -13.28 -0.85
CA GLN A 279 23.92 -14.25 -1.77
C GLN A 279 23.03 -14.49 -2.98
N PHE A 280 23.20 -13.71 -4.04
CA PHE A 280 22.44 -13.92 -5.28
C PHE A 280 22.71 -15.31 -5.88
N LYS A 281 21.66 -16.12 -5.96
CA LYS A 281 21.65 -17.34 -6.77
C LYS A 281 21.30 -16.94 -8.20
N PRO A 282 21.97 -17.47 -9.24
CA PRO A 282 21.52 -17.27 -10.61
C PRO A 282 20.09 -17.77 -10.77
N ASP A 283 19.23 -16.99 -11.41
CA ASP A 283 17.90 -17.47 -11.77
C ASP A 283 18.05 -18.73 -12.65
N PRO A 284 17.23 -19.79 -12.44
CA PRO A 284 17.21 -20.92 -13.36
C PRO A 284 16.94 -20.41 -14.77
N PRO A 285 17.62 -20.93 -15.82
CA PRO A 285 17.33 -20.54 -17.19
C PRO A 285 15.84 -20.72 -17.46
N ALA A 286 15.21 -19.72 -18.09
CA ALA A 286 13.82 -19.81 -18.52
C ALA A 286 13.58 -21.15 -19.27
N PRO A 287 12.44 -21.83 -19.06
CA PRO A 287 12.13 -23.06 -19.79
C PRO A 287 12.27 -22.79 -21.28
N GLN A 288 13.21 -23.49 -21.95
CA GLN A 288 13.35 -23.36 -23.38
C GLN A 288 12.00 -23.68 -24.04
N PRO A 289 11.53 -22.86 -25.00
CA PRO A 289 10.35 -23.21 -25.77
C PRO A 289 10.58 -24.61 -26.33
N GLY A 290 9.69 -25.54 -25.97
CA GLY A 290 9.75 -26.89 -26.51
C GLY A 290 9.76 -26.83 -28.04
N PRO A 291 10.37 -27.82 -28.72
CA PRO A 291 10.43 -27.82 -30.18
C PRO A 291 9.04 -27.57 -30.74
N THR A 292 8.93 -26.55 -31.58
CA THR A 292 7.68 -26.15 -32.22
C THR A 292 7.08 -27.38 -32.89
N VAL A 293 6.00 -27.91 -32.32
CA VAL A 293 5.22 -28.97 -32.96
C VAL A 293 4.59 -28.30 -34.18
N VAL A 294 5.18 -28.54 -35.35
CA VAL A 294 4.57 -28.14 -36.61
C VAL A 294 3.34 -29.02 -36.78
N ASP A 295 2.16 -28.47 -36.52
CA ASP A 295 0.90 -29.18 -36.75
C ASP A 295 0.83 -29.65 -38.22
N PRO A 296 0.44 -30.90 -38.49
CA PRO A 296 0.20 -31.36 -39.86
C PRO A 296 -0.88 -30.51 -40.52
N GLN A 297 -0.65 -30.11 -41.78
CA GLN A 297 -1.60 -29.32 -42.58
C GLN A 297 -3.06 -29.83 -42.45
N PRO A 298 -4.06 -28.93 -42.36
CA PRO A 298 -5.45 -29.32 -42.16
C PRO A 298 -6.05 -29.97 -43.42
N ASN A 299 -6.77 -31.07 -43.18
CA ASN A 299 -7.55 -31.82 -44.17
C ASN A 299 -8.76 -30.96 -44.65
N PRO A 300 -9.12 -30.94 -45.95
CA PRO A 300 -10.16 -30.05 -46.45
C PRO A 300 -11.54 -30.70 -46.29
N ASN A 301 -12.18 -30.53 -45.14
CA ASN A 301 -13.64 -30.59 -45.04
C ASN A 301 -14.17 -29.89 -43.77
N PRO A 302 -15.04 -28.88 -43.86
CA PRO A 302 -15.54 -28.16 -42.68
C PRO A 302 -16.75 -28.88 -42.07
N SER A 303 -16.67 -29.22 -40.78
CA SER A 303 -17.85 -29.37 -39.93
C SER A 303 -18.15 -28.04 -39.22
N PRO A 304 -19.38 -27.79 -38.74
CA PRO A 304 -19.81 -26.47 -38.30
C PRO A 304 -18.96 -25.97 -37.12
N VAL A 305 -18.37 -24.79 -37.31
CA VAL A 305 -17.59 -24.08 -36.30
C VAL A 305 -18.53 -23.67 -35.16
N GLY A 306 -18.33 -24.24 -33.97
CA GLY A 306 -18.87 -23.68 -32.74
C GLY A 306 -18.29 -22.28 -32.47
N PRO A 307 -18.91 -21.45 -31.61
CA PRO A 307 -18.38 -20.12 -31.31
C PRO A 307 -16.91 -20.24 -30.87
N PRO A 308 -16.04 -19.30 -31.29
CA PRO A 308 -14.62 -19.37 -30.96
C PRO A 308 -14.45 -19.46 -29.44
N PRO A 309 -13.53 -20.28 -28.92
CA PRO A 309 -13.13 -20.18 -27.53
C PRO A 309 -12.66 -18.76 -27.28
N ASN A 310 -13.01 -18.21 -26.10
CA ASN A 310 -12.54 -16.91 -25.66
C ASN A 310 -11.02 -16.82 -25.87
N PRO A 311 -10.49 -15.62 -26.22
CA PRO A 311 -9.06 -15.39 -26.21
C PRO A 311 -8.49 -15.94 -24.90
N VAL A 312 -7.57 -16.88 -25.00
CA VAL A 312 -6.74 -17.23 -23.85
C VAL A 312 -5.95 -15.97 -23.58
N ASP A 313 -6.19 -15.35 -22.42
CA ASP A 313 -5.42 -14.19 -21.98
C ASP A 313 -3.93 -14.51 -22.17
N PRO A 314 -3.11 -13.56 -22.67
CA PRO A 314 -1.67 -13.75 -22.72
C PRO A 314 -1.22 -14.25 -21.35
N VAL A 315 -0.48 -15.35 -21.31
CA VAL A 315 0.18 -15.78 -20.08
C VAL A 315 1.10 -14.63 -19.70
N ASP A 316 0.77 -13.93 -18.61
CA ASP A 316 1.65 -12.91 -18.05
C ASP A 316 3.07 -13.49 -17.95
N PRO A 317 4.11 -12.76 -18.39
CA PRO A 317 5.48 -13.24 -18.22
C PRO A 317 5.68 -13.62 -16.75
N VAL A 318 6.22 -14.82 -16.52
CA VAL A 318 6.42 -15.37 -15.17
C VAL A 318 7.48 -14.50 -14.48
N GLY A 319 7.02 -13.49 -13.75
CA GLY A 319 7.88 -12.71 -12.87
C GLY A 319 8.52 -13.60 -11.80
N PRO A 320 9.60 -13.14 -11.15
CA PRO A 320 10.22 -13.89 -10.07
C PRO A 320 9.18 -14.20 -8.97
N THR A 321 9.22 -15.42 -8.43
CA THR A 321 8.36 -15.84 -7.32
C THR A 321 9.11 -15.67 -6.01
N GLU A 322 8.39 -15.27 -4.95
CA GLU A 322 9.00 -15.19 -3.62
C GLU A 322 9.57 -16.55 -3.21
N PRO A 323 10.81 -16.62 -2.67
CA PRO A 323 11.40 -17.88 -2.23
C PRO A 323 10.48 -18.60 -1.23
N GLU A 324 10.33 -19.91 -1.40
CA GLU A 324 9.58 -20.70 -0.43
C GLU A 324 10.22 -20.58 0.96
N VAL A 325 9.40 -20.24 1.95
CA VAL A 325 9.86 -20.19 3.34
C VAL A 325 10.09 -21.61 3.84
N VAL A 326 11.35 -22.04 3.85
CA VAL A 326 11.77 -23.30 4.46
C VAL A 326 11.88 -23.10 5.96
N ASN A 327 11.23 -23.97 6.74
CA ASN A 327 11.29 -23.87 8.19
C ASN A 327 12.68 -24.28 8.71
N HIS A 328 13.53 -23.29 8.96
CA HIS A 328 14.85 -23.47 9.60
C HIS A 328 14.78 -23.56 11.14
N GLY A 329 13.59 -23.76 11.72
CA GLY A 329 13.35 -23.83 13.16
C GLY A 329 13.15 -22.46 13.82
N GLU A 330 13.30 -21.36 13.08
CA GLU A 330 12.95 -20.02 13.55
C GLU A 330 11.48 -19.75 13.29
N GLN A 331 10.75 -19.34 14.33
CA GLN A 331 9.30 -19.16 14.27
C GLN A 331 8.86 -17.92 15.05
N GLY A 332 7.74 -17.36 14.65
CA GLY A 332 7.08 -16.23 15.28
C GLY A 332 5.58 -16.43 15.46
N LYS A 333 4.89 -15.33 15.73
CA LYS A 333 3.44 -15.27 15.90
C LYS A 333 2.87 -14.16 15.04
N ILE A 334 1.74 -14.44 14.40
CA ILE A 334 0.93 -13.45 13.69
C ILE A 334 -0.31 -13.14 14.53
N ILE A 335 -0.64 -11.86 14.67
CA ILE A 335 -1.91 -11.38 15.21
C ILE A 335 -2.59 -10.47 14.18
N LEU A 336 -3.74 -10.91 13.68
CA LEU A 336 -4.58 -10.14 12.77
C LEU A 336 -5.75 -9.57 13.55
N ALA A 337 -5.75 -8.27 13.76
CA ALA A 337 -6.91 -7.54 14.26
C ALA A 337 -7.81 -7.23 13.06
N THR A 338 -9.07 -7.66 13.08
CA THR A 338 -9.92 -7.57 11.87
C THR A 338 -11.13 -6.66 12.06
N THR A 339 -11.86 -6.39 10.97
CA THR A 339 -13.27 -5.93 11.03
C THR A 339 -14.27 -7.03 10.66
N ILE A 340 -13.88 -8.30 10.80
CA ILE A 340 -14.77 -9.46 10.61
C ILE A 340 -15.68 -9.55 11.83
N LEU A 341 -16.98 -9.33 11.62
CA LEU A 341 -17.98 -9.26 12.68
C LEU A 341 -18.29 -10.65 13.24
N LYS A 342 -18.43 -10.74 14.57
CA LYS A 342 -18.80 -11.97 15.30
C LYS A 342 -20.05 -12.65 14.74
N SER A 343 -21.13 -11.89 14.56
CA SER A 343 -22.45 -12.42 14.24
C SER A 343 -22.65 -12.66 12.75
N LYS A 344 -23.03 -13.88 12.35
CA LYS A 344 -23.48 -14.19 10.97
C LYS A 344 -24.72 -13.40 10.54
N TYR A 345 -25.54 -13.00 11.51
CA TYR A 345 -26.76 -12.22 11.30
C TYR A 345 -26.51 -10.72 11.32
N ALA A 346 -25.25 -10.29 11.38
CA ALA A 346 -24.89 -8.91 11.10
C ALA A 346 -25.11 -8.63 9.59
N VAL A 347 -26.37 -8.49 9.20
CA VAL A 347 -26.77 -7.89 7.92
C VAL A 347 -27.17 -6.46 8.23
N SER A 348 -26.68 -5.49 7.46
CA SER A 348 -26.91 -4.09 7.82
C SER A 348 -28.38 -3.78 7.97
N SER A 349 -28.69 -3.33 9.16
CA SER A 349 -29.50 -2.15 9.33
C SER A 349 -28.70 -1.15 10.14
N MET A 350 -27.57 -0.68 9.60
CA MET A 350 -27.00 0.51 10.20
C MET A 350 -27.89 1.65 9.75
N ASN A 351 -28.65 2.21 10.70
CA ASN A 351 -28.82 3.64 10.74
C ASN A 351 -27.53 4.17 11.37
N PRO A 352 -26.67 4.84 10.60
CA PRO A 352 -25.47 5.46 11.12
C PRO A 352 -25.66 6.32 12.40
N ASN A 353 -26.88 6.78 12.74
CA ASN A 353 -27.17 7.45 14.02
C ASN A 353 -26.98 6.57 15.28
N ASP A 354 -26.83 5.25 15.13
CA ASP A 354 -26.47 4.34 16.23
C ASP A 354 -24.96 4.37 16.57
N ILE A 355 -24.18 5.15 15.80
CA ILE A 355 -22.75 5.42 16.02
C ILE A 355 -22.63 6.81 16.63
N ILE A 356 -23.02 6.95 17.89
CA ILE A 356 -22.72 8.14 18.72
C ILE A 356 -22.02 7.65 19.99
N GLY A 357 -20.86 8.26 20.26
CA GLY A 357 -19.77 7.74 21.09
C GLY A 357 -20.03 7.61 22.59
N GLU A 358 -19.01 7.11 23.28
CA GLU A 358 -18.99 6.71 24.72
C GLU A 358 -19.35 7.80 25.74
N ASN A 359 -19.70 9.03 25.33
CA ASN A 359 -19.93 10.18 26.23
C ASN A 359 -21.32 10.83 26.12
N ASP A 360 -22.36 10.12 25.66
CA ASP A 360 -23.75 10.58 25.85
C ASP A 360 -24.50 9.73 26.92
N PRO A 361 -24.77 10.29 28.12
CA PRO A 361 -25.58 9.65 29.16
C PRO A 361 -27.10 9.64 28.89
N HIS A 362 -27.58 10.07 27.72
CA HIS A 362 -29.02 10.14 27.45
C HIS A 362 -29.50 9.22 26.32
N LYS A 363 -30.27 8.22 26.78
CA LYS A 363 -31.25 7.40 26.03
C LYS A 363 -30.67 6.40 25.03
N ILE A 364 -30.47 5.19 25.55
CA ILE A 364 -31.08 4.00 24.93
C ILE A 364 -32.51 4.41 24.55
N ILE A 365 -32.75 4.72 23.27
CA ILE A 365 -34.09 4.99 22.79
C ILE A 365 -34.87 3.72 23.12
N GLY A 366 -35.88 3.90 23.98
CA GLY A 366 -36.71 2.82 24.47
C GLY A 366 -37.21 1.95 23.33
N GLU A 367 -37.14 0.64 23.56
CA GLU A 367 -38.05 -0.36 23.00
C GLU A 367 -38.56 -0.06 21.58
N THR A 368 -37.73 -0.22 20.56
CA THR A 368 -38.14 -0.81 19.28
C THR A 368 -36.94 -0.94 18.36
N SER A 369 -36.66 -2.19 17.95
CA SER A 369 -35.90 -2.42 16.73
C SER A 369 -36.58 -1.63 15.59
N PRO A 370 -35.83 -0.85 14.77
CA PRO A 370 -36.39 -0.28 13.54
C PRO A 370 -36.89 -1.35 12.55
N TYR A 371 -36.56 -2.63 12.81
CA TYR A 371 -37.07 -3.81 12.14
C TYR A 371 -38.09 -4.54 13.02
N LYS A 372 -39.15 -3.85 13.45
CA LYS A 372 -40.37 -4.56 13.83
C LYS A 372 -40.86 -5.30 12.58
N ARG A 373 -40.89 -6.63 12.64
CA ARG A 373 -41.53 -7.48 11.61
C ARG A 373 -42.88 -6.87 11.27
N LYS A 374 -43.18 -6.69 9.97
CA LYS A 374 -44.55 -6.40 9.55
C LYS A 374 -45.44 -7.52 10.08
N PRO A 375 -46.58 -7.22 10.73
CA PRO A 375 -47.49 -8.26 11.20
C PRO A 375 -47.94 -9.11 9.99
N GLY A 376 -47.51 -10.37 9.93
CA GLY A 376 -47.88 -11.30 8.85
C GLY A 376 -46.73 -12.13 8.25
N GLU A 377 -45.47 -11.78 8.44
CA GLU A 377 -44.34 -12.59 7.94
C GLU A 377 -43.97 -13.73 8.91
N GLY A 378 -44.52 -14.90 8.63
CA GLY A 378 -43.83 -16.19 8.74
C GLY A 378 -43.47 -16.66 10.15
N GLN A 379 -44.34 -17.51 10.70
CA GLN A 379 -44.04 -18.43 11.78
C GLN A 379 -43.00 -19.47 11.32
N ASP A 380 -41.72 -19.19 11.51
CA ASP A 380 -40.73 -20.25 11.75
C ASP A 380 -39.80 -19.81 12.87
N LYS A 381 -40.08 -20.32 14.07
CA LYS A 381 -39.17 -20.28 15.21
C LYS A 381 -38.09 -21.35 15.02
N GLU A 382 -37.41 -21.36 13.88
CA GLU A 382 -36.12 -22.06 13.85
C GLU A 382 -35.22 -21.36 14.87
N LYS A 383 -34.79 -22.11 15.90
CA LYS A 383 -33.75 -21.64 16.81
C LYS A 383 -32.55 -21.27 15.95
N ARG A 384 -32.29 -19.96 15.78
CA ARG A 384 -31.07 -19.46 15.15
C ARG A 384 -29.89 -20.17 15.80
N LYS A 385 -29.28 -21.11 15.07
CA LYS A 385 -28.11 -21.88 15.52
C LYS A 385 -26.89 -20.97 15.45
N ASP A 386 -26.02 -21.08 16.46
CA ASP A 386 -24.71 -20.44 16.64
C ASP A 386 -24.52 -19.05 16.00
N GLU A 387 -24.34 -18.02 16.83
CA GLU A 387 -24.08 -16.66 16.34
C GLU A 387 -22.65 -16.51 15.81
N ASP A 388 -21.71 -17.37 16.20
CA ASP A 388 -20.28 -17.19 15.94
C ASP A 388 -19.91 -17.52 14.49
N ARG A 389 -19.15 -16.61 13.88
CA ARG A 389 -18.56 -16.80 12.57
C ARG A 389 -17.36 -17.74 12.64
N ARG A 390 -17.27 -18.68 11.70
CA ARG A 390 -16.07 -19.50 11.54
C ARG A 390 -15.00 -18.70 10.82
N VAL A 391 -13.76 -18.88 11.24
CA VAL A 391 -12.59 -18.20 10.70
C VAL A 391 -11.47 -19.23 10.54
N LYS A 392 -10.80 -19.20 9.40
CA LYS A 392 -9.64 -20.02 9.07
C LYS A 392 -8.50 -19.14 8.57
N ALA A 393 -7.26 -19.55 8.85
CA ALA A 393 -6.06 -18.92 8.32
C ALA A 393 -5.19 -19.94 7.58
N ILE A 394 -4.74 -19.57 6.38
CA ILE A 394 -3.81 -20.32 5.55
C ILE A 394 -2.58 -19.43 5.38
N VAL A 395 -1.39 -19.94 5.67
CA VAL A 395 -0.13 -19.20 5.56
C VAL A 395 0.75 -19.92 4.55
N SER A 396 1.10 -19.23 3.46
CA SER A 396 1.86 -19.79 2.33
C SER A 396 1.31 -21.14 1.83
N GLY A 397 -0.01 -21.21 1.65
CA GLY A 397 -0.70 -22.41 1.16
C GLY A 397 -0.98 -23.49 2.21
N GLN A 398 -0.42 -23.40 3.42
CA GLN A 398 -0.66 -24.36 4.50
C GLN A 398 -1.69 -23.82 5.51
N GLU A 399 -2.65 -24.64 5.91
CA GLU A 399 -3.60 -24.27 6.97
C GLU A 399 -2.94 -24.31 8.35
N PHE A 400 -3.16 -23.25 9.13
CA PHE A 400 -2.67 -23.16 10.51
C PHE A 400 -3.83 -23.12 11.51
N PRO A 401 -3.69 -23.73 12.70
CA PRO A 401 -4.67 -23.60 13.76
C PRO A 401 -4.75 -22.14 14.22
N VAL A 402 -5.97 -21.59 14.28
CA VAL A 402 -6.24 -20.23 14.74
C VAL A 402 -6.73 -20.21 16.18
N GLN A 403 -6.18 -19.31 16.99
CA GLN A 403 -6.78 -18.90 18.26
C GLN A 403 -7.61 -17.65 18.01
N LEU A 404 -8.93 -17.76 18.22
CA LEU A 404 -9.89 -16.69 17.96
C LEU A 404 -10.32 -16.03 19.28
N GLN A 405 -10.22 -14.71 19.33
CA GLN A 405 -10.80 -13.90 20.40
C GLN A 405 -11.75 -12.85 19.80
N TRP A 406 -12.98 -12.78 20.31
CA TRP A 406 -13.92 -11.72 19.94
C TRP A 406 -13.70 -10.48 20.79
N VAL A 407 -13.26 -9.39 20.16
CA VAL A 407 -12.91 -8.14 20.84
C VAL A 407 -13.89 -7.02 20.50
N ASN A 408 -14.12 -6.11 21.44
CA ASN A 408 -14.92 -4.90 21.22
C ASN A 408 -14.07 -3.74 20.67
N GLU A 409 -14.70 -2.60 20.41
CA GLU A 409 -14.05 -1.40 19.85
C GLU A 409 -12.89 -0.87 20.71
N ALA A 410 -13.08 -0.80 22.03
CA ALA A 410 -12.04 -0.32 22.95
C ALA A 410 -10.81 -1.25 22.96
N GLN A 411 -11.04 -2.56 22.96
CA GLN A 411 -9.97 -3.56 22.87
C GLN A 411 -9.28 -3.52 21.50
N LEU A 412 -10.02 -3.36 20.42
CA LEU A 412 -9.46 -3.20 19.07
C LEU A 412 -8.52 -1.99 19.01
N ARG A 413 -8.98 -0.84 19.52
CA ARG A 413 -8.17 0.39 19.62
C ARG A 413 -6.90 0.19 20.45
N GLN A 414 -6.98 -0.53 21.56
CA GLN A 414 -5.81 -0.84 22.38
C GLN A 414 -4.77 -1.69 21.62
N ILE A 415 -5.22 -2.54 20.70
CA ILE A 415 -4.36 -3.44 19.92
C ILE A 415 -3.75 -2.72 18.72
N THR A 416 -4.53 -1.96 17.96
CA THR A 416 -4.13 -1.38 16.67
C THR A 416 -3.67 0.07 16.78
N GLY A 417 -4.22 0.81 17.74
CA GLY A 417 -4.16 2.27 17.82
C GLY A 417 -5.30 2.97 17.06
N GLU A 418 -6.04 2.23 16.23
CA GLU A 418 -7.11 2.76 15.37
C GLU A 418 -8.45 2.76 16.09
N GLN A 419 -9.19 3.87 15.99
CA GLN A 419 -10.54 3.96 16.52
C GLN A 419 -11.54 3.66 15.39
N ILE A 420 -12.06 2.43 15.35
CA ILE A 420 -12.97 1.97 14.29
C ILE A 420 -14.37 1.74 14.87
N PRO A 421 -15.38 2.54 14.49
CA PRO A 421 -16.74 2.37 14.96
C PRO A 421 -17.35 1.07 14.46
N LEU A 422 -17.58 0.12 15.37
CA LEU A 422 -18.08 -1.22 15.00
C LEU A 422 -19.62 -1.28 14.91
N GLY A 423 -20.33 -0.35 15.56
CA GLY A 423 -21.80 -0.27 15.57
C GLY A 423 -22.48 -1.42 16.33
N VAL A 424 -23.77 -1.64 16.03
CA VAL A 424 -24.65 -2.61 16.72
C VAL A 424 -25.36 -3.56 15.75
N TYR A 425 -25.94 -4.64 16.27
CA TYR A 425 -26.82 -5.56 15.53
C TYR A 425 -27.96 -6.06 16.41
N SER A 426 -29.05 -6.57 15.80
CA SER A 426 -30.16 -7.18 16.54
C SER A 426 -30.17 -8.71 16.42
N PHE A 427 -30.24 -9.40 17.55
CA PHE A 427 -30.36 -10.86 17.62
C PHE A 427 -31.44 -11.27 18.62
N GLN A 428 -32.37 -12.12 18.17
CA GLN A 428 -33.51 -12.55 18.99
C GLN A 428 -34.30 -11.39 19.63
N GLY A 429 -34.38 -10.25 18.94
CA GLY A 429 -35.09 -9.05 19.43
C GLY A 429 -34.28 -8.16 20.37
N VAL A 430 -33.04 -8.53 20.70
CA VAL A 430 -32.13 -7.75 21.55
C VAL A 430 -31.05 -7.07 20.71
N VAL A 431 -30.82 -5.78 20.94
CA VAL A 431 -29.72 -5.03 20.32
C VAL A 431 -28.43 -5.32 21.09
N LYS A 432 -27.38 -5.72 20.36
CA LYS A 432 -26.04 -6.03 20.89
C LYS A 432 -24.99 -5.17 20.18
N ARG A 433 -23.94 -4.78 20.89
CA ARG A 433 -22.75 -4.15 20.27
C ARG A 433 -21.99 -5.18 19.43
N ASN A 434 -21.46 -4.75 18.29
CA ASN A 434 -20.61 -5.59 17.47
C ASN A 434 -19.30 -5.91 18.19
N GLN A 435 -18.78 -7.10 17.88
CA GLN A 435 -17.42 -7.54 18.22
C GLN A 435 -16.76 -8.04 16.95
N VAL A 436 -15.43 -7.99 16.90
CA VAL A 436 -14.63 -8.41 15.75
C VAL A 436 -13.61 -9.47 16.11
N ALA A 437 -13.16 -10.22 15.11
CA ALA A 437 -12.18 -11.27 15.29
C ALA A 437 -10.77 -10.68 15.50
N LEU A 438 -10.13 -11.09 16.59
CA LEU A 438 -8.68 -11.09 16.76
C LEU A 438 -8.18 -12.51 16.49
N ILE A 439 -7.47 -12.69 15.38
CA ILE A 439 -6.99 -13.99 14.92
C ILE A 439 -5.52 -14.11 15.27
N THR A 440 -5.17 -15.10 16.10
CA THR A 440 -3.78 -15.39 16.44
C THR A 440 -3.34 -16.69 15.78
N VAL A 441 -2.24 -16.63 15.02
CA VAL A 441 -1.58 -17.78 14.40
C VAL A 441 -0.19 -17.91 15.03
N SER A 442 0.11 -19.06 15.61
CA SER A 442 1.38 -19.30 16.33
C SER A 442 2.26 -20.29 15.59
N GLN A 443 3.55 -20.31 15.91
CA GLN A 443 4.53 -21.25 15.33
C GLN A 443 4.65 -21.11 13.80
N VAL A 444 4.47 -19.88 13.30
CA VAL A 444 4.65 -19.56 11.89
C VAL A 444 6.15 -19.46 11.64
N PRO A 445 6.72 -20.14 10.62
CA PRO A 445 8.12 -19.97 10.24
C PRO A 445 8.51 -18.49 10.09
N ALA A 446 9.76 -18.16 10.38
CA ALA A 446 10.28 -16.82 10.07
C ALA A 446 10.46 -16.68 8.54
N GLY A 447 10.14 -15.50 8.01
CA GLY A 447 10.07 -15.26 6.57
C GLY A 447 8.92 -14.31 6.19
N VAL A 448 8.77 -14.03 4.90
CA VAL A 448 7.62 -13.31 4.36
C VAL A 448 6.57 -14.31 3.89
N HIS A 449 5.33 -14.11 4.32
CA HIS A 449 4.23 -15.01 4.00
C HIS A 449 3.06 -14.29 3.35
N GLU A 450 2.41 -14.93 2.38
CA GLU A 450 1.02 -14.62 2.05
C GLU A 450 0.11 -15.34 3.07
N ILE A 451 -0.63 -14.56 3.85
CA ILE A 451 -1.69 -15.06 4.73
C ILE A 451 -3.04 -14.88 4.06
N THR A 452 -3.76 -15.98 3.89
CA THR A 452 -5.15 -16.01 3.43
C THR A 452 -6.08 -16.24 4.63
N ILE A 453 -7.07 -15.36 4.79
CA ILE A 453 -8.09 -15.44 5.83
C ILE A 453 -9.43 -15.75 5.15
N GLU A 454 -10.08 -16.80 5.62
CA GLU A 454 -11.42 -17.18 5.17
C GLU A 454 -12.39 -17.09 6.35
N ALA A 455 -13.51 -16.41 6.16
CA ALA A 455 -14.57 -16.34 7.15
C ALA A 455 -15.94 -16.40 6.48
N ASP A 456 -16.90 -17.11 7.11
CA ASP A 456 -18.24 -17.29 6.53
C ASP A 456 -18.85 -15.94 6.12
N GLY A 457 -19.32 -15.77 4.88
CA GLY A 457 -19.98 -14.54 4.42
C GLY A 457 -19.06 -13.33 4.18
N TYR A 458 -17.74 -13.51 4.28
CA TYR A 458 -16.73 -12.54 3.88
C TYR A 458 -15.98 -13.04 2.64
N PRO A 459 -15.38 -12.15 1.85
CA PRO A 459 -14.49 -12.56 0.78
C PRO A 459 -13.23 -13.17 1.36
N THR A 460 -12.54 -14.00 0.57
CA THR A 460 -11.21 -14.48 0.89
C THR A 460 -10.25 -13.28 0.92
N LEU A 461 -9.58 -13.06 2.04
CA LEU A 461 -8.67 -11.93 2.22
C LEU A 461 -7.24 -12.44 2.13
N LYS A 462 -6.40 -11.78 1.34
CA LYS A 462 -4.97 -12.06 1.25
C LYS A 462 -4.17 -10.89 1.79
N ARG A 463 -3.15 -11.15 2.61
CA ARG A 463 -2.19 -10.15 3.09
C ARG A 463 -0.78 -10.71 3.02
N ARG A 464 0.19 -9.83 2.85
CA ARG A 464 1.61 -10.17 2.96
C ARG A 464 2.12 -9.69 4.31
N ILE A 465 2.84 -10.55 5.02
CA ILE A 465 3.33 -10.25 6.37
C ILE A 465 4.71 -10.84 6.60
N GLY A 466 5.64 -10.05 7.12
CA GLY A 466 6.94 -10.53 7.60
C GLY A 466 6.83 -11.12 9.01
N VAL A 467 7.40 -12.30 9.23
CA VAL A 467 7.46 -12.98 10.52
C VAL A 467 8.92 -13.08 10.97
N GLU A 468 9.21 -12.53 12.15
CA GLU A 468 10.55 -12.59 12.77
C GLU A 468 10.58 -13.61 13.91
N LYS A 469 11.75 -14.23 14.13
CA LYS A 469 11.99 -15.18 15.22
C LYS A 469 11.60 -14.61 16.58
N ASN A 470 10.76 -15.35 17.32
CA ASN A 470 10.29 -14.99 18.66
C ASN A 470 9.60 -13.61 18.75
N GLN A 471 9.15 -13.06 17.62
CA GLN A 471 8.44 -11.79 17.56
C GLN A 471 6.96 -12.00 17.24
N VAL A 472 6.20 -10.93 17.46
CA VAL A 472 4.78 -10.85 17.10
C VAL A 472 4.61 -9.85 15.96
N SER A 473 4.19 -10.35 14.81
CA SER A 473 3.79 -9.55 13.65
C SER A 473 2.31 -9.22 13.79
N LYS A 474 1.97 -7.93 13.70
CA LYS A 474 0.61 -7.43 13.90
C LYS A 474 0.13 -6.71 12.66
N GLU A 475 -1.10 -6.97 12.27
CA GLU A 475 -1.72 -6.28 11.14
C GLU A 475 -3.21 -6.01 11.41
N LEU A 476 -3.69 -4.85 10.98
CA LEU A 476 -5.11 -4.55 10.90
C LEU A 476 -5.65 -5.00 9.53
N VAL A 477 -6.59 -5.93 9.53
CA VAL A 477 -7.26 -6.42 8.32
C VAL A 477 -8.69 -5.93 8.29
N VAL A 478 -8.92 -4.83 7.58
CA VAL A 478 -10.28 -4.37 7.31
C VAL A 478 -10.90 -5.25 6.23
N ALA A 479 -12.08 -5.75 6.54
CA ALA A 479 -12.88 -6.65 5.75
C ALA A 479 -14.35 -6.22 5.76
N SER A 480 -15.02 -6.44 4.64
CA SER A 480 -16.45 -6.19 4.49
C SER A 480 -17.15 -7.48 4.07
N ILE A 481 -18.41 -7.64 4.48
CA ILE A 481 -19.27 -8.75 4.06
C ILE A 481 -19.37 -8.78 2.53
N ASN A 482 -19.53 -9.98 1.94
CA ASN A 482 -19.69 -10.15 0.50
C ASN A 482 -20.70 -9.15 -0.11
N GLY A 483 -20.30 -8.51 -1.21
CA GLY A 483 -21.09 -7.49 -1.91
C GLY A 483 -21.08 -6.08 -1.28
N ARG A 484 -20.28 -5.86 -0.24
CA ARG A 484 -20.17 -4.58 0.47
C ARG A 484 -18.72 -4.13 0.58
N GLY A 485 -18.52 -2.83 0.76
CA GLY A 485 -17.22 -2.22 1.00
C GLY A 485 -17.16 -1.51 2.34
N SER A 486 -15.99 -1.01 2.69
CA SER A 486 -15.79 -0.09 3.79
C SER A 486 -15.25 1.23 3.26
N LEU A 487 -15.49 2.31 3.98
CA LEU A 487 -14.97 3.64 3.71
C LEU A 487 -14.10 4.06 4.90
N GLU A 488 -12.90 4.53 4.61
CA GLU A 488 -11.97 5.13 5.55
C GLU A 488 -11.55 6.48 4.99
N GLY A 489 -11.46 7.51 5.83
CA GLY A 489 -11.02 8.80 5.38
C GLY A 489 -10.58 9.70 6.50
N LYS A 490 -9.87 10.78 6.16
CA LYS A 490 -9.56 11.88 7.08
C LYS A 490 -9.98 13.21 6.49
N VAL A 491 -10.46 14.11 7.35
CA VAL A 491 -10.72 15.50 6.96
C VAL A 491 -9.53 16.34 7.37
N PHE A 492 -8.97 17.08 6.43
CA PHE A 492 -7.82 17.93 6.62
C PHE A 492 -8.14 19.38 6.29
N TYR A 493 -7.41 20.28 6.93
CA TYR A 493 -7.32 21.66 6.48
C TYR A 493 -6.06 21.84 5.61
N LYS A 494 -6.22 22.40 4.40
CA LYS A 494 -5.17 22.72 3.41
C LYS A 494 -4.40 21.54 2.82
N ASN A 495 -3.25 21.14 3.36
CA ASN A 495 -2.29 20.25 2.67
C ASN A 495 -2.02 18.97 3.48
N PHE A 496 -3.06 18.38 4.08
CA PHE A 496 -2.95 17.16 4.91
C PHE A 496 -2.21 17.30 6.25
N GLU A 497 -1.87 18.51 6.67
CA GLU A 497 -1.05 18.73 7.88
C GLU A 497 -1.80 18.55 9.20
N GLN A 498 -3.00 19.12 9.24
CA GLN A 498 -3.83 19.17 10.44
C GLN A 498 -5.14 18.48 10.10
N PRO A 499 -5.27 17.19 10.45
CA PRO A 499 -6.57 16.56 10.40
C PRO A 499 -7.48 17.28 11.40
N MET A 500 -8.74 17.41 11.05
CA MET A 500 -9.71 18.21 11.78
C MET A 500 -10.56 17.30 12.66
N PRO A 501 -10.29 17.19 13.97
CA PRO A 501 -11.09 16.37 14.87
C PRO A 501 -12.45 17.00 15.18
N GLY A 502 -13.46 16.16 15.44
CA GLY A 502 -14.80 16.60 15.83
C GLY A 502 -15.58 17.35 14.74
N HIS A 503 -15.08 17.35 13.51
CA HIS A 503 -15.66 18.09 12.40
C HIS A 503 -16.86 17.34 11.79
N GLU A 504 -17.92 18.08 11.45
CA GLU A 504 -19.14 17.47 10.92
C GLU A 504 -18.98 17.04 9.46
N ILE A 505 -19.32 15.77 9.21
CA ILE A 505 -19.26 15.08 7.93
C ILE A 505 -20.53 14.27 7.75
N TRP A 506 -21.16 14.31 6.58
CA TRP A 506 -22.37 13.51 6.35
C TRP A 506 -22.44 12.93 4.95
N MET A 507 -23.15 11.81 4.85
CA MET A 507 -23.28 11.03 3.61
C MET A 507 -24.78 10.86 3.31
N PRO A 508 -25.37 11.70 2.42
CA PRO A 508 -26.82 11.76 2.25
C PRO A 508 -27.43 10.53 1.53
N THR A 509 -26.62 9.72 0.85
CA THR A 509 -27.11 8.63 -0.01
C THR A 509 -27.09 7.22 0.59
N VAL A 510 -27.01 7.05 1.93
CA VAL A 510 -26.72 5.71 2.47
C VAL A 510 -27.79 4.67 2.16
N THR A 511 -29.10 4.98 2.16
CA THR A 511 -30.17 4.15 1.55
C THR A 511 -31.56 4.77 1.80
N GLY A 512 -31.77 6.01 1.37
CA GLY A 512 -33.10 6.65 1.43
C GLY A 512 -33.01 8.17 1.46
N VAL A 513 -33.75 8.84 0.58
CA VAL A 513 -33.81 10.31 0.39
C VAL A 513 -34.20 11.11 1.66
N ASN A 514 -34.58 10.46 2.75
CA ASN A 514 -35.08 11.10 3.97
C ASN A 514 -34.21 10.90 5.24
N GLN A 515 -33.00 10.31 5.14
CA GLN A 515 -32.10 10.16 6.29
C GLN A 515 -30.71 10.72 5.95
N ILE A 516 -30.46 11.97 6.34
CA ILE A 516 -29.13 12.59 6.29
C ILE A 516 -28.36 12.10 7.52
N HIS A 517 -27.33 11.30 7.33
CA HIS A 517 -26.52 10.77 8.43
C HIS A 517 -25.30 11.64 8.70
N LYS A 518 -25.33 12.37 9.82
CA LYS A 518 -24.25 13.28 10.25
C LYS A 518 -23.34 12.60 11.28
N PHE A 519 -22.03 12.63 11.03
CA PHE A 519 -20.96 12.18 11.92
C PHE A 519 -20.05 13.32 12.28
N LYS A 520 -19.33 13.13 13.39
CA LYS A 520 -18.14 13.91 13.68
C LYS A 520 -16.92 13.05 13.40
N THR A 521 -15.91 13.65 12.79
CA THR A 521 -14.59 13.02 12.70
C THR A 521 -14.05 12.71 14.10
N LEU A 522 -13.24 11.67 14.18
CA LEU A 522 -12.62 11.17 15.39
C LEU A 522 -11.53 12.13 15.90
N SER A 523 -10.92 11.83 17.04
CA SER A 523 -9.92 12.71 17.67
C SER A 523 -8.66 12.94 16.83
N ASP A 524 -8.42 12.08 15.84
CA ASP A 524 -7.34 12.19 14.86
C ASP A 524 -7.82 12.73 13.50
N GLY A 525 -9.07 13.20 13.44
CA GLY A 525 -9.74 13.71 12.24
C GLY A 525 -10.17 12.64 11.22
N SER A 526 -10.07 11.36 11.57
CA SER A 526 -10.53 10.26 10.71
C SER A 526 -12.05 10.04 10.79
N PHE A 527 -12.60 9.33 9.82
CA PHE A 527 -13.97 8.82 9.80
C PHE A 527 -14.00 7.45 9.13
N TRP A 528 -14.99 6.64 9.50
CA TRP A 528 -15.12 5.25 9.05
C TRP A 528 -16.59 4.90 8.80
N PHE A 529 -16.84 4.14 7.74
CA PHE A 529 -18.10 3.46 7.51
C PHE A 529 -17.83 2.01 7.10
N LEU A 530 -18.32 1.05 7.88
CA LEU A 530 -18.12 -0.36 7.58
C LEU A 530 -19.33 -0.97 6.87
N ASN A 531 -19.07 -1.92 5.96
CA ASN A 531 -20.09 -2.74 5.30
C ASN A 531 -21.16 -1.94 4.52
N LEU A 532 -20.75 -0.85 3.87
CA LEU A 532 -21.57 -0.08 2.95
C LEU A 532 -21.93 -0.91 1.70
N PRO A 533 -23.17 -0.87 1.21
CA PRO A 533 -23.50 -1.39 -0.11
C PRO A 533 -22.53 -0.88 -1.19
N ALA A 534 -22.10 -1.76 -2.09
CA ALA A 534 -21.32 -1.30 -3.23
C ALA A 534 -22.16 -0.33 -4.10
N SER A 535 -21.61 0.83 -4.42
CA SER A 535 -22.28 1.87 -5.21
C SER A 535 -21.29 2.91 -5.70
N ALA A 536 -21.47 3.36 -6.95
CA ALA A 536 -20.66 4.43 -7.56
C ALA A 536 -21.16 5.86 -7.24
N ASN A 537 -22.23 5.99 -6.44
CA ASN A 537 -22.97 7.25 -6.28
C ASN A 537 -23.01 7.76 -4.83
N TYR A 538 -22.02 7.39 -4.01
CA TYR A 538 -21.92 8.01 -2.70
C TYR A 538 -21.54 9.47 -2.83
N GLN A 539 -22.09 10.30 -1.95
CA GLN A 539 -21.77 11.71 -1.84
C GLN A 539 -21.27 11.99 -0.43
N LEU A 540 -20.21 12.78 -0.31
CA LEU A 540 -19.71 13.24 0.99
C LEU A 540 -19.90 14.75 1.11
N MET A 541 -20.36 15.18 2.27
CA MET A 541 -20.58 16.59 2.59
C MET A 541 -19.82 16.94 3.87
N VAL A 542 -19.20 18.12 3.90
CA VAL A 542 -18.34 18.56 5.00
C VAL A 542 -18.63 20.04 5.32
N SER A 543 -18.85 20.38 6.60
CA SER A 543 -19.02 21.74 7.19
C SER A 543 -20.40 22.45 7.18
N PHE A 544 -20.51 23.42 8.10
CA PHE A 544 -21.66 24.14 8.71
C PHE A 544 -22.61 24.93 7.80
N LEU A 545 -22.17 25.32 6.60
CA LEU A 545 -22.94 26.14 5.69
C LEU A 545 -23.40 25.26 4.54
N GLU A 546 -24.69 24.91 4.59
CA GLU A 546 -25.42 24.40 3.44
C GLU A 546 -25.00 25.19 2.19
N ASN A 547 -24.42 24.48 1.21
CA ASN A 547 -24.21 24.88 -0.21
C ASN A 547 -22.87 25.48 -0.67
N SER A 548 -21.73 25.28 0.02
CA SER A 548 -20.44 25.45 -0.70
C SER A 548 -20.14 24.20 -1.55
N PRO A 549 -19.94 24.31 -2.87
CA PRO A 549 -19.60 23.16 -3.69
C PRO A 549 -18.21 22.64 -3.30
N ILE A 550 -18.14 21.36 -2.94
CA ILE A 550 -16.89 20.60 -2.79
C ILE A 550 -16.68 19.86 -4.11
N GLU A 551 -15.48 20.00 -4.68
CA GLU A 551 -15.15 19.32 -5.93
C GLU A 551 -14.96 17.82 -5.70
N ASN A 552 -15.31 17.02 -6.71
CA ASN A 552 -15.18 15.56 -6.68
C ASN A 552 -15.89 14.86 -5.50
N ASN A 553 -16.96 15.47 -4.97
CA ASN A 553 -17.66 14.94 -3.80
C ASN A 553 -18.45 13.65 -4.03
N ARG A 554 -18.46 13.11 -5.26
CA ARG A 554 -19.02 11.81 -5.62
C ARG A 554 -17.91 10.78 -5.73
N PHE A 555 -18.15 9.61 -5.16
CA PHE A 555 -17.15 8.56 -5.11
C PHE A 555 -17.79 7.16 -5.10
N GLU A 556 -16.99 6.16 -5.44
CA GLU A 556 -17.41 4.76 -5.51
C GLU A 556 -17.00 3.96 -4.27
N VAL A 557 -17.93 3.23 -3.67
CA VAL A 557 -17.60 2.17 -2.72
C VAL A 557 -17.58 0.84 -3.44
N LYS A 558 -16.42 0.18 -3.45
CA LYS A 558 -16.21 -1.11 -4.10
C LYS A 558 -16.45 -2.27 -3.13
N PRO A 559 -16.99 -3.41 -3.60
CA PRO A 559 -17.15 -4.59 -2.75
C PRO A 559 -15.80 -5.19 -2.34
N GLY A 560 -15.73 -5.74 -1.13
CA GLY A 560 -14.62 -6.55 -0.62
C GLY A 560 -13.37 -5.79 -0.13
N GLY A 561 -13.36 -4.46 -0.23
CA GLY A 561 -12.19 -3.64 0.15
C GLY A 561 -12.53 -2.35 0.90
N ILE A 562 -11.48 -1.62 1.25
CA ILE A 562 -11.56 -0.26 1.79
C ILE A 562 -11.48 0.70 0.62
N THR A 563 -12.45 1.60 0.55
CA THR A 563 -12.35 2.83 -0.22
C THR A 563 -11.69 3.88 0.66
N LYS A 564 -10.49 4.35 0.30
CA LYS A 564 -9.85 5.47 1.00
C LYS A 564 -10.39 6.78 0.44
N LEU A 565 -10.80 7.70 1.30
CA LEU A 565 -11.45 8.94 0.92
C LEU A 565 -11.01 10.09 1.84
N ASP A 566 -10.02 10.86 1.41
CA ASP A 566 -9.61 12.04 2.18
C ASP A 566 -10.34 13.28 1.70
N VAL A 567 -10.67 14.18 2.64
CA VAL A 567 -11.25 15.48 2.32
C VAL A 567 -10.27 16.55 2.70
N VAL A 568 -10.00 17.44 1.75
CA VAL A 568 -9.08 18.56 1.93
C VAL A 568 -9.85 19.85 1.82
N LEU A 569 -9.98 20.59 2.92
CA LEU A 569 -10.67 21.88 2.93
C LEU A 569 -9.70 23.03 2.71
N THR A 570 -9.98 23.87 1.73
CA THR A 570 -9.27 25.11 1.44
C THR A 570 -10.11 26.29 1.92
N ARG A 571 -9.53 27.20 2.71
CA ARG A 571 -10.26 28.38 3.18
C ARG A 571 -10.61 29.27 1.98
N LYS A 572 -11.89 29.62 1.82
CA LYS A 572 -12.28 30.77 0.99
C LYS A 572 -11.65 32.02 1.61
N SER A 573 -10.80 32.73 0.87
CA SER A 573 -10.16 33.96 1.34
C SER A 573 -11.21 34.89 1.96
N VAL A 574 -11.11 35.17 3.25
CA VAL A 574 -11.89 36.22 3.92
C VAL A 574 -11.19 37.56 3.68
N ARG A 575 -10.90 37.86 2.41
CA ARG A 575 -10.62 39.22 1.95
C ARG A 575 -11.84 39.61 1.12
N ASP A 576 -12.36 40.78 1.42
CA ASP A 576 -13.63 41.36 0.97
C ASP A 576 -14.85 41.02 1.85
N ARG A 577 -14.80 41.49 3.11
CA ARG A 577 -15.91 42.22 3.72
C ARG A 577 -15.39 43.41 4.50
#